data_AF-A0A524HDU4-F1
#
_entry.id   AF-A0A524HDU4-F1
#
_cell.length_a   1.000
_cell.length_b   1.000
_cell.length_c   1.000
_cell.angle_alpha   90.00
_cell.angle_beta   90.00
_cell.angle_gamma   90.00
#
_symmetry.space_group_name_H-M   'P 1'
#
loop_
_entity.id
_entity.type
_entity.pdbx_description
1 polymer ?
#
loop_
_entity_poly.entity_id
_entity_poly.type
_entity_poly.pdbx_seq_one_letter_code
_entity_poly.pdbx_strand_id
1 'polypeptide(L)'
;VAMRRFPFGGQTKIAYTQDLHLFALEVTDLEKKGRNATAFFFSGNKPEYPRRMHCVQGSDAHLLIKNSIFQNKLGVGDRPTDVRLANPSFEDLKELFESNNFSRTRPHQHSSQPAYDFIRDARQEGANFMQDFHEKINIRGGSLYGIIADICAFANSNGGTLYLGLSADPGKPFEGIPRPNQNIEKLQSEIDKRISPELACKFEVQETEGKKVIQVMIPKGEDPPYAVDDNKIYLRTESETGMAVRDEIVEMVRQSKNKQDHVSGSSQSGPLPIFASKDADVLAVKDDSLPDEFDPPKTGVEVMSVTKRGGENYFTVRDLRNGSVVKNVTLKSSRRLWHYAISQYAKLPAKIESLNITWQGDQGLVSSKKRGNYTSYDLIQRTSDGYRHFYGVTEDGIHGSWEGLIQ
;
A
#
# COMPACT_ATOMS: atom_id res chain seq x y z
N VAL A 1 10.67 1.84 -18.82
CA VAL A 1 9.76 1.57 -19.96
C VAL A 1 9.20 2.90 -20.43
N ALA A 2 9.94 3.60 -21.30
CA ALA A 2 9.48 4.84 -21.90
C ALA A 2 8.80 4.51 -23.24
N MET A 3 7.47 4.39 -23.24
CA MET A 3 6.70 4.30 -24.49
C MET A 3 5.58 5.33 -24.49
N ARG A 4 5.79 6.41 -25.25
CA ARG A 4 4.75 7.40 -25.57
C ARG A 4 3.74 6.76 -26.53
N ARG A 5 2.44 7.00 -26.27
CA ARG A 5 1.27 6.64 -27.11
C ARG A 5 0.74 5.20 -27.05
N PHE A 6 1.07 4.43 -26.02
CA PHE A 6 0.28 3.22 -25.70
C PHE A 6 -0.67 3.52 -24.53
N PRO A 7 -2.00 3.30 -24.67
CA PRO A 7 -2.94 3.46 -23.58
C PRO A 7 -2.83 2.23 -22.68
N PHE A 8 -1.77 2.13 -21.89
CA PHE A 8 -1.66 1.07 -20.91
C PHE A 8 -2.63 1.36 -19.76
N GLY A 9 -3.70 0.57 -19.70
CA GLY A 9 -4.52 0.45 -18.50
C GLY A 9 -3.69 -0.05 -17.31
N GLY A 10 -4.19 0.14 -16.09
CA GLY A 10 -3.49 -0.28 -14.86
C GLY A 10 -3.05 -1.75 -14.89
N GLN A 11 -3.87 -2.64 -15.46
CA GLN A 11 -3.57 -4.07 -15.58
C GLN A 11 -2.28 -4.37 -16.34
N THR A 12 -2.00 -3.63 -17.43
CA THR A 12 -0.78 -3.88 -18.19
C THR A 12 0.46 -3.35 -17.48
N LYS A 13 0.34 -2.20 -16.78
CA LYS A 13 1.43 -1.70 -15.93
C LYS A 13 1.81 -2.75 -14.89
N ILE A 14 0.82 -3.33 -14.21
CA ILE A 14 0.99 -4.40 -13.22
C ILE A 14 1.76 -5.56 -13.83
N ALA A 15 1.25 -6.14 -14.93
CA ALA A 15 1.84 -7.34 -15.54
C ALA A 15 3.32 -7.18 -15.87
N TYR A 16 3.73 -6.04 -16.45
CA TYR A 16 5.13 -5.80 -16.83
C TYR A 16 6.05 -5.48 -15.65
N THR A 17 5.51 -5.16 -14.48
CA THR A 17 6.31 -4.71 -13.33
C THR A 17 6.28 -5.67 -12.14
N GLN A 18 5.63 -6.84 -12.25
CA GLN A 18 5.67 -7.87 -11.22
C GLN A 18 7.01 -8.64 -11.13
N ASP A 19 7.89 -8.53 -12.12
CA ASP A 19 9.16 -9.27 -12.14
C ASP A 19 10.05 -8.88 -10.95
N LEU A 20 10.46 -9.87 -10.13
CA LEU A 20 11.29 -9.66 -8.95
C LEU A 20 12.66 -9.03 -9.26
N HIS A 21 13.17 -9.19 -10.49
CA HIS A 21 14.43 -8.62 -10.96
C HIS A 21 14.30 -7.20 -11.54
N LEU A 22 13.09 -6.64 -11.59
CA LEU A 22 12.88 -5.24 -11.92
C LEU A 22 13.08 -4.37 -10.67
N PHE A 23 14.15 -3.55 -10.63
CA PHE A 23 14.49 -2.76 -9.43
C PHE A 23 14.07 -1.29 -9.50
N ALA A 24 14.04 -0.71 -10.69
CA ALA A 24 13.66 0.69 -10.89
C ALA A 24 12.93 0.89 -12.22
N LEU A 25 12.11 1.94 -12.27
CA LEU A 25 11.29 2.32 -13.42
C LEU A 25 11.60 3.74 -13.87
N GLU A 26 11.93 3.88 -15.14
CA GLU A 26 11.96 5.19 -15.76
C GLU A 26 10.53 5.73 -15.97
N VAL A 27 10.28 6.95 -15.50
CA VAL A 27 9.05 7.73 -15.69
C VAL A 27 9.37 9.10 -16.28
N THR A 28 8.39 9.72 -16.94
CA THR A 28 8.59 11.03 -17.59
C THR A 28 8.00 12.21 -16.82
N ASP A 29 7.35 11.95 -15.69
CA ASP A 29 6.55 12.91 -14.92
C ASP A 29 6.82 12.86 -13.41
N LEU A 30 8.03 12.47 -12.98
CA LEU A 30 8.43 12.35 -11.57
C LEU A 30 8.30 13.67 -10.78
N GLU A 31 8.40 14.81 -11.47
CA GLU A 31 8.22 16.14 -10.88
C GLU A 31 6.74 16.47 -10.59
N LYS A 32 5.79 15.75 -11.20
CA LYS A 32 4.36 15.96 -10.97
C LYS A 32 3.94 15.26 -9.68
N LYS A 33 3.20 15.99 -8.84
CA LYS A 33 2.55 15.43 -7.64
C LYS A 33 1.08 15.11 -7.93
N GLY A 34 0.55 14.15 -7.18
CA GLY A 34 -0.88 13.79 -7.18
C GLY A 34 -1.19 12.45 -7.84
N ARG A 35 -2.47 12.06 -7.76
CA ARG A 35 -2.97 10.72 -8.13
C ARG A 35 -2.68 10.30 -9.57
N ASN A 36 -2.63 11.26 -10.49
CA ASN A 36 -2.41 11.01 -11.91
C ASN A 36 -0.92 10.88 -12.29
N ALA A 37 0.00 11.14 -11.35
CA ALA A 37 1.42 10.97 -11.59
C ALA A 37 1.78 9.48 -11.68
N THR A 38 2.68 9.12 -12.60
CA THR A 38 3.10 7.73 -12.78
C THR A 38 3.72 7.14 -11.52
N ALA A 39 4.50 7.94 -10.78
CA ALA A 39 5.12 7.52 -9.52
C ALA A 39 4.09 7.17 -8.43
N PHE A 40 2.92 7.81 -8.43
CA PHE A 40 1.85 7.49 -7.49
C PHE A 40 1.30 6.08 -7.69
N PHE A 41 1.21 5.61 -8.94
CA PHE A 41 0.80 4.23 -9.25
C PHE A 41 1.76 3.20 -8.64
N PHE A 42 3.07 3.48 -8.70
CA PHE A 42 4.13 2.60 -8.19
C PHE A 42 4.53 2.90 -6.73
N SER A 43 3.69 3.61 -5.99
CA SER A 43 3.91 3.95 -4.57
C SER A 43 3.71 2.75 -3.63
N GLY A 44 3.11 1.66 -4.12
CA GLY A 44 2.66 0.54 -3.30
C GLY A 44 1.31 0.78 -2.60
N ASN A 45 0.72 1.97 -2.72
CA ASN A 45 -0.60 2.27 -2.13
C ASN A 45 -1.76 1.69 -2.94
N LYS A 46 -1.53 1.33 -4.20
CA LYS A 46 -2.55 0.71 -5.05
C LYS A 46 -2.78 -0.75 -4.64
N PRO A 47 -4.03 -1.15 -4.31
CA PRO A 47 -4.32 -2.53 -3.90
C PRO A 47 -3.85 -3.58 -4.91
N GLU A 48 -4.00 -3.30 -6.21
CA GLU A 48 -3.62 -4.20 -7.30
C GLU A 48 -2.12 -4.19 -7.59
N TYR A 49 -1.42 -3.21 -7.04
CA TYR A 49 0.02 -3.06 -7.18
C TYR A 49 0.64 -2.64 -5.86
N PRO A 50 0.68 -3.56 -4.87
CA PRO A 50 1.19 -3.25 -3.55
C PRO A 50 2.72 -3.25 -3.50
N ARG A 51 3.40 -3.34 -4.65
CA ARG A 51 4.86 -3.26 -4.72
C ARG A 51 5.26 -1.79 -4.91
N ARG A 52 6.05 -1.25 -3.97
CA ARG A 52 6.63 0.09 -4.14
C ARG A 52 7.90 -0.01 -5.01
N MET A 53 8.04 0.88 -5.98
CA MET A 53 9.18 0.88 -6.92
C MET A 53 9.96 2.20 -6.85
N HIS A 54 11.28 2.13 -7.07
CA HIS A 54 12.06 3.31 -7.37
C HIS A 54 11.67 3.85 -8.74
N CYS A 55 11.23 5.11 -8.79
CA CYS A 55 10.96 5.80 -10.04
C CYS A 55 12.10 6.78 -10.33
N VAL A 56 12.71 6.65 -11.51
CA VAL A 56 13.75 7.56 -12.00
C VAL A 56 13.22 8.38 -13.15
N GLN A 57 13.61 9.64 -13.22
CA GLN A 57 13.18 10.56 -14.26
C GLN A 57 13.98 10.35 -15.55
N GLY A 58 13.26 10.06 -16.63
CA GLY A 58 13.78 10.10 -17.98
C GLY A 58 13.76 11.53 -18.53
N SER A 59 14.82 11.93 -19.25
CA SER A 59 14.84 13.25 -19.89
C SER A 59 13.87 13.34 -21.07
N ASP A 60 13.42 12.22 -21.65
CA ASP A 60 12.53 12.17 -22.84
C ASP A 60 13.02 13.16 -23.91
N ALA A 61 14.34 13.09 -24.16
CA ALA A 61 15.07 14.12 -24.85
C ALA A 61 14.73 14.12 -26.34
N HIS A 62 14.46 15.31 -26.87
CA HIS A 62 14.24 15.55 -28.31
C HIS A 62 15.38 16.38 -28.92
N LEU A 63 16.35 16.78 -28.09
CA LEU A 63 17.54 17.53 -28.42
C LEU A 63 18.74 16.88 -27.72
N LEU A 64 19.95 17.08 -28.24
CA LEU A 64 21.17 16.72 -27.52
C LEU A 64 21.42 17.68 -26.37
N ILE A 65 21.26 18.98 -26.62
CA ILE A 65 21.47 20.06 -25.65
C ILE A 65 20.22 20.94 -25.63
N LYS A 66 19.76 21.34 -24.44
CA LYS A 66 18.63 22.25 -24.28
C LYS A 66 18.87 23.56 -25.05
N ASN A 67 17.86 24.00 -25.78
CA ASN A 67 17.91 25.25 -26.52
C ASN A 67 16.76 26.15 -26.10
N SER A 68 17.06 27.40 -25.73
CA SER A 68 16.08 28.39 -25.28
C SER A 68 15.03 28.75 -26.34
N ILE A 69 15.33 28.52 -27.62
CA ILE A 69 14.38 28.68 -28.74
C ILE A 69 13.29 27.60 -28.69
N PHE A 70 13.62 26.39 -28.24
CA PHE A 70 12.69 25.27 -28.15
C PHE A 70 12.33 24.97 -26.69
N GLN A 71 11.65 25.90 -26.02
CA GLN A 71 11.35 25.83 -24.58
C GLN A 71 10.67 24.52 -24.13
N ASN A 72 9.87 23.90 -25.00
CA ASN A 72 9.14 22.66 -24.71
C ASN A 72 9.92 21.38 -25.05
N LYS A 73 11.14 21.48 -25.61
CA LYS A 73 11.98 20.33 -25.96
C LYS A 73 13.12 20.20 -24.97
N LEU A 74 13.30 18.98 -24.50
CA LEU A 74 14.32 18.64 -23.52
C LEU A 74 15.58 18.10 -24.20
N GLY A 75 16.72 18.47 -23.66
CA GLY A 75 18.04 17.91 -23.91
C GLY A 75 18.30 16.61 -23.15
N VAL A 76 19.38 15.92 -23.50
CA VAL A 76 19.86 14.77 -22.72
C VAL A 76 20.32 15.28 -21.34
N GLY A 77 19.80 14.68 -20.27
CA GLY A 77 20.17 15.06 -18.90
C GLY A 77 19.45 16.30 -18.34
N ASP A 78 18.51 16.90 -19.09
CA ASP A 78 17.76 18.09 -18.64
C ASP A 78 16.87 17.85 -17.41
N ARG A 79 16.53 16.60 -17.14
CA ARG A 79 15.73 16.17 -15.98
C ARG A 79 16.41 14.99 -15.32
N PRO A 80 17.49 15.22 -14.56
CA PRO A 80 18.16 14.15 -13.86
C PRO A 80 17.35 13.71 -12.63
N THR A 81 17.74 12.58 -12.07
CA THR A 81 17.27 12.12 -10.75
C THR A 81 18.44 12.26 -9.80
N ASP A 82 18.23 12.89 -8.65
CA ASP A 82 19.23 12.90 -7.59
C ASP A 82 19.17 11.56 -6.85
N VAL A 83 20.34 10.93 -6.69
CA VAL A 83 20.50 9.71 -5.91
C VAL A 83 21.54 9.91 -4.82
N ARG A 84 21.23 9.46 -3.60
CA ARG A 84 22.15 9.54 -2.46
C ARG A 84 22.91 8.23 -2.32
N LEU A 85 24.18 8.23 -2.70
CA LEU A 85 25.07 7.07 -2.66
C LEU A 85 26.18 7.25 -1.62
N ALA A 86 26.76 6.14 -1.13
CA ALA A 86 27.97 6.22 -0.31
C ALA A 86 29.18 6.54 -1.20
N ASN A 87 29.26 5.90 -2.37
CA ASN A 87 30.23 6.13 -3.41
C ASN A 87 29.53 6.25 -4.77
N PRO A 88 30.06 7.03 -5.72
CA PRO A 88 29.55 7.11 -7.08
C PRO A 88 29.96 5.88 -7.90
N SER A 89 29.53 4.69 -7.47
CA SER A 89 29.80 3.39 -8.09
C SER A 89 28.51 2.77 -8.64
N PHE A 90 28.65 1.81 -9.57
CA PHE A 90 27.51 1.06 -10.08
C PHE A 90 26.94 0.13 -8.99
N GLU A 91 27.80 -0.43 -8.16
CA GLU A 91 27.46 -1.30 -7.05
C GLU A 91 26.55 -0.59 -6.04
N ASP A 92 26.90 0.62 -5.62
CA ASP A 92 26.12 1.40 -4.65
C ASP A 92 24.79 1.87 -5.26
N LEU A 93 24.77 2.16 -6.57
CA LEU A 93 23.54 2.50 -7.28
C LEU A 93 22.58 1.31 -7.37
N LYS A 94 23.12 0.12 -7.67
CA LYS A 94 22.36 -1.12 -7.69
C LYS A 94 21.79 -1.43 -6.31
N GLU A 95 22.62 -1.36 -5.26
CA GLU A 95 22.19 -1.56 -3.87
C GLU A 95 21.06 -0.60 -3.49
N LEU A 96 21.15 0.67 -3.91
CA LEU A 96 20.09 1.65 -3.68
C LEU A 96 18.77 1.21 -4.33
N PHE A 97 18.77 0.77 -5.59
CA PHE A 97 17.54 0.35 -6.27
C PHE A 97 17.00 -1.01 -5.79
N GLU A 98 17.85 -1.88 -5.26
CA GLU A 98 17.42 -3.12 -4.59
C GLU A 98 16.87 -2.85 -3.19
N SER A 99 17.23 -1.72 -2.58
CA SER A 99 16.77 -1.36 -1.23
C SER A 99 15.34 -0.81 -1.21
N ASN A 100 14.66 -0.97 -0.08
CA ASN A 100 13.37 -0.30 0.19
C ASN A 100 13.55 1.15 0.71
N ASN A 101 14.72 1.77 0.52
CA ASN A 101 14.99 3.14 0.97
C ASN A 101 14.66 4.17 -0.13
N PHE A 102 13.37 4.46 -0.28
CA PHE A 102 12.87 5.39 -1.30
C PHE A 102 13.22 6.87 -1.01
N SER A 103 13.72 7.21 0.18
CA SER A 103 14.22 8.56 0.51
C SER A 103 15.60 8.85 -0.07
N ARG A 104 16.27 7.87 -0.68
CA ARG A 104 17.56 8.08 -1.36
C ARG A 104 17.43 8.46 -2.83
N THR A 105 16.22 8.54 -3.36
CA THR A 105 15.91 8.93 -4.75
C THR A 105 14.93 10.09 -4.78
N ARG A 106 15.19 11.12 -5.60
CA ARG A 106 14.22 12.20 -5.83
C ARG A 106 14.37 12.83 -7.21
N PRO A 107 13.32 13.47 -7.74
CA PRO A 107 13.48 14.36 -8.88
C PRO A 107 14.49 15.46 -8.56
N HIS A 108 15.34 15.80 -9.53
CA HIS A 108 16.37 16.83 -9.35
C HIS A 108 15.74 18.18 -8.99
N GLN A 109 16.34 18.86 -8.03
CA GLN A 109 15.98 20.22 -7.67
C GLN A 109 17.13 21.16 -8.01
N HIS A 110 16.80 22.29 -8.65
CA HIS A 110 17.77 23.37 -8.79
C HIS A 110 18.22 23.86 -7.41
N SER A 111 19.49 24.21 -7.27
CA SER A 111 20.13 24.60 -6.00
C SER A 111 19.47 25.78 -5.26
N SER A 112 18.59 26.53 -5.92
CA SER A 112 17.78 27.60 -5.34
C SER A 112 16.51 27.11 -4.63
N GLN A 113 16.15 25.85 -4.76
CA GLN A 113 14.99 25.25 -4.09
C GLN A 113 15.37 24.80 -2.68
N PRO A 114 14.43 24.87 -1.71
CA PRO A 114 14.66 24.33 -0.37
C PRO A 114 14.96 22.83 -0.44
N ALA A 115 15.76 22.33 0.50
CA ALA A 115 16.10 20.92 0.58
C ALA A 115 14.83 20.06 0.60
N TYR A 116 14.76 19.05 -0.28
CA TYR A 116 13.64 18.12 -0.35
C TYR A 116 13.43 17.40 1.00
N ASP A 117 12.25 17.55 1.57
CA ASP A 117 11.87 16.96 2.86
C ASP A 117 10.92 15.77 2.62
N PHE A 118 11.49 14.57 2.57
CA PHE A 118 10.73 13.33 2.38
C PHE A 118 9.76 13.05 3.52
N ILE A 119 10.08 13.47 4.75
CA ILE A 119 9.22 13.23 5.92
C ILE A 119 7.97 14.09 5.80
N ARG A 120 8.13 15.35 5.37
CA ARG A 120 6.98 16.25 5.17
C ARG A 120 6.03 15.73 4.09
N ASP A 121 6.57 15.24 2.98
CA ASP A 121 5.76 14.65 1.90
C ASP A 121 5.05 13.37 2.40
N ALA A 122 5.76 12.47 3.07
CA ALA A 122 5.16 11.28 3.69
C ALA A 122 4.05 11.65 4.70
N ARG A 123 4.26 12.69 5.50
CA ARG A 123 3.28 13.19 6.47
C ARG A 123 2.06 13.80 5.81
N GLN A 124 2.22 14.50 4.69
CA GLN A 124 1.10 15.00 3.87
C GLN A 124 0.27 13.84 3.27
N GLU A 125 0.95 12.77 2.87
CA GLU A 125 0.34 11.51 2.43
C GLU A 125 -0.26 10.66 3.55
N GLY A 126 -0.08 11.05 4.82
CA GLY A 126 -0.70 10.44 5.98
C GLY A 126 -0.38 8.96 6.22
N ALA A 127 -0.95 8.40 7.29
CA ALA A 127 -0.87 6.97 7.55
C ALA A 127 -1.67 6.19 6.49
N ASN A 128 -1.04 5.19 5.91
CA ASN A 128 -1.63 4.35 4.87
C ASN A 128 -1.09 2.92 4.99
N PHE A 129 -1.31 2.09 3.98
CA PHE A 129 -0.93 0.67 4.03
C PHE A 129 0.59 0.44 4.08
N MET A 130 1.39 1.41 3.63
CA MET A 130 2.84 1.29 3.56
C MET A 130 3.57 2.16 4.58
N GLN A 131 2.89 3.04 5.31
CA GLN A 131 3.54 3.89 6.30
C GLN A 131 2.67 4.24 7.50
N ASP A 132 3.34 4.47 8.63
CA ASP A 132 2.72 4.95 9.87
C ASP A 132 3.64 5.88 10.66
N PHE A 133 3.08 6.55 11.68
CA PHE A 133 3.73 7.61 12.43
C PHE A 133 3.52 7.46 13.93
N HIS A 134 4.61 7.53 14.71
CA HIS A 134 4.55 7.56 16.17
C HIS A 134 5.25 8.80 16.71
N GLU A 135 4.58 9.51 17.62
CA GLU A 135 5.13 10.74 18.21
C GLU A 135 6.30 10.45 19.17
N LYS A 136 6.32 9.28 19.83
CA LYS A 136 7.27 8.93 20.90
C LYS A 136 7.69 7.46 20.83
N ILE A 137 8.81 7.14 21.46
CA ILE A 137 9.28 5.77 21.71
C ILE A 137 9.40 5.60 23.22
N ASN A 138 8.32 5.18 23.89
CA ASN A 138 8.35 4.94 25.33
C ASN A 138 7.72 3.60 25.72
N ILE A 139 8.32 2.97 26.73
CA ILE A 139 7.82 1.70 27.30
C ILE A 139 6.55 1.96 28.12
N ARG A 140 6.51 3.07 28.87
CA ARG A 140 5.36 3.45 29.69
C ARG A 140 4.26 4.04 28.81
N GLY A 141 3.08 3.43 28.82
CA GLY A 141 1.91 3.88 28.06
C GLY A 141 1.63 3.09 26.77
N GLY A 142 2.35 1.99 26.51
CA GLY A 142 2.04 1.08 25.41
C GLY A 142 2.49 1.55 24.02
N SER A 143 3.09 2.73 23.88
CA SER A 143 3.56 3.25 22.59
C SER A 143 4.61 2.34 21.94
N LEU A 144 5.59 1.85 22.72
CA LEU A 144 6.57 0.87 22.21
C LEU A 144 5.88 -0.40 21.70
N TYR A 145 4.86 -0.89 22.40
CA TYR A 145 4.13 -2.07 21.97
C TYR A 145 3.38 -1.81 20.66
N GLY A 146 2.77 -0.63 20.50
CA GLY A 146 2.17 -0.20 19.24
C GLY A 146 3.17 -0.17 18.08
N ILE A 147 4.37 0.35 18.31
CA ILE A 147 5.48 0.33 17.33
C ILE A 147 5.84 -1.11 16.94
N ILE A 148 6.01 -2.00 17.91
CA ILE A 148 6.35 -3.42 17.65
C ILE A 148 5.21 -4.14 16.90
N ALA A 149 3.95 -3.85 17.25
CA ALA A 149 2.79 -4.39 16.55
C ALA A 149 2.74 -3.92 15.10
N ASP A 150 3.01 -2.64 14.83
CA ASP A 150 3.09 -2.09 13.47
C ASP A 150 4.21 -2.75 12.67
N ILE A 151 5.39 -2.91 13.26
CA ILE A 151 6.53 -3.59 12.60
C ILE A 151 6.15 -5.03 12.22
N CYS A 152 5.53 -5.78 13.13
CA CYS A 152 5.02 -7.12 12.87
C CYS A 152 3.96 -7.12 11.74
N ALA A 153 3.04 -6.16 11.76
CA ALA A 153 2.01 -6.01 10.74
C ALA A 153 2.56 -5.67 9.34
N PHE A 154 3.59 -4.83 9.27
CA PHE A 154 4.29 -4.53 8.02
C PHE A 154 5.05 -5.76 7.49
N ALA A 155 5.73 -6.51 8.36
CA ALA A 155 6.41 -7.74 7.97
C ALA A 155 5.43 -8.80 7.42
N ASN A 156 4.26 -8.95 8.04
CA ASN A 156 3.21 -9.87 7.57
C ASN A 156 2.47 -9.41 6.31
N SER A 157 2.73 -8.20 5.82
CA SER A 157 2.09 -7.64 4.64
C SER A 157 3.11 -7.46 3.50
N ASN A 158 3.36 -6.23 3.06
CA ASN A 158 4.28 -5.94 1.95
C ASN A 158 5.51 -5.12 2.39
N GLY A 159 5.81 -5.14 3.69
CA GLY A 159 6.77 -4.22 4.29
C GLY A 159 6.19 -2.82 4.45
N GLY A 160 7.02 -1.87 4.81
CA GLY A 160 6.61 -0.49 4.97
C GLY A 160 7.64 0.38 5.67
N THR A 161 7.26 1.62 5.94
CA THR A 161 8.11 2.63 6.59
C THR A 161 7.41 3.20 7.81
N LEU A 162 8.06 3.13 8.96
CA LEU A 162 7.58 3.74 10.19
C LEU A 162 8.39 4.99 10.52
N TYR A 163 7.71 6.10 10.77
CA TYR A 163 8.35 7.35 11.17
C TYR A 163 8.13 7.62 12.65
N LEU A 164 9.23 7.74 13.40
CA LEU A 164 9.21 7.93 14.85
C LEU A 164 9.70 9.35 15.20
N GLY A 165 8.94 10.05 16.04
CA GLY A 165 9.17 11.45 16.43
C GLY A 165 8.20 12.45 15.80
N LEU A 166 7.11 11.99 15.19
CA LEU A 166 6.07 12.87 14.65
C LEU A 166 4.69 12.24 14.62
N SER A 167 3.68 13.10 14.51
CA SER A 167 2.29 12.72 14.31
C SER A 167 1.96 12.60 12.83
N ALA A 168 1.02 11.72 12.48
CA ALA A 168 0.46 11.66 11.13
C ALA A 168 -0.29 12.96 10.75
N ASP A 169 -0.75 13.74 11.73
CA ASP A 169 -1.45 15.01 11.51
C ASP A 169 -0.47 16.11 11.06
N PRO A 170 -0.56 16.65 9.83
CA PRO A 170 0.34 17.70 9.34
C PRO A 170 0.24 19.02 10.12
N GLY A 171 -0.86 19.26 10.84
CA GLY A 171 -1.06 20.49 11.62
C GLY A 171 -0.33 20.51 12.95
N LYS A 172 0.20 19.37 13.43
CA LYS A 172 0.96 19.29 14.67
C LYS A 172 2.44 19.62 14.47
N PRO A 173 3.16 20.14 15.48
CA PRO A 173 4.60 20.28 15.39
C PRO A 173 5.30 18.91 15.38
N PHE A 174 6.54 18.87 14.89
CA PHE A 174 7.41 17.72 15.04
C PHE A 174 7.92 17.63 16.48
N GLU A 175 7.70 16.49 17.13
CA GLU A 175 8.18 16.23 18.50
C GLU A 175 9.70 15.99 18.50
N GLY A 176 10.16 15.20 17.53
CA GLY A 176 11.52 14.72 17.42
C GLY A 176 11.88 13.66 18.48
N ILE A 177 13.02 13.01 18.29
CA ILE A 177 13.52 11.98 19.20
C ILE A 177 14.85 12.43 19.81
N PRO A 178 14.93 12.54 21.15
CA PRO A 178 16.20 12.78 21.81
C PRO A 178 17.08 11.53 21.73
N ARG A 179 18.38 11.71 21.46
CA ARG A 179 19.37 10.61 21.40
C ARG A 179 18.91 9.46 20.47
N PRO A 180 18.79 9.71 19.15
CA PRO A 180 18.18 8.75 18.23
C PRO A 180 18.91 7.39 18.22
N ASN A 181 20.25 7.37 18.21
CA ASN A 181 21.03 6.12 18.19
C ASN A 181 20.74 5.21 19.39
N GLN A 182 20.62 5.78 20.60
CA GLN A 182 20.26 4.99 21.79
C GLN A 182 18.83 4.43 21.71
N ASN A 183 17.92 5.11 21.02
CA ASN A 183 16.56 4.60 20.82
C ASN A 183 16.52 3.54 19.71
N ILE A 184 17.36 3.66 18.67
CA ILE A 184 17.51 2.64 17.64
C ILE A 184 17.99 1.34 18.27
N GLU A 185 19.06 1.36 19.07
CA GLU A 185 19.60 0.17 19.75
C GLU A 185 18.55 -0.50 20.65
N LYS A 186 17.80 0.31 21.42
CA LYS A 186 16.72 -0.20 22.27
C LYS A 186 15.59 -0.82 21.46
N LEU A 187 15.16 -0.15 20.39
CA LEU A 187 14.08 -0.64 19.55
C LEU A 187 14.48 -1.92 18.81
N GLN A 188 15.71 -1.99 18.28
CA GLN A 188 16.26 -3.21 17.69
C GLN A 188 16.25 -4.37 18.71
N SER A 189 16.74 -4.14 19.93
CA SER A 189 16.74 -5.17 20.97
C SER A 189 15.33 -5.67 21.33
N GLU A 190 14.31 -4.80 21.28
CA GLU A 190 12.92 -5.19 21.54
C GLU A 190 12.29 -5.92 20.36
N ILE A 191 12.66 -5.57 19.12
CA ILE A 191 12.27 -6.32 17.92
C ILE A 191 12.83 -7.74 18.00
N ASP A 192 14.13 -7.89 18.23
CA ASP A 192 14.80 -9.20 18.27
C ASP A 192 14.26 -10.11 19.37
N LYS A 193 13.82 -9.52 20.49
CA LYS A 193 13.26 -10.29 21.63
C LYS A 193 11.81 -10.69 21.44
N ARG A 194 11.02 -9.87 20.75
CA ARG A 194 9.56 -10.01 20.75
C ARG A 194 9.01 -10.50 19.42
N ILE A 195 9.66 -10.21 18.31
CA ILE A 195 9.21 -10.61 16.99
C ILE A 195 9.91 -11.90 16.59
N SER A 196 9.12 -12.92 16.25
CA SER A 196 9.58 -14.21 15.75
C SER A 196 8.76 -14.58 14.51
N PRO A 197 9.36 -15.01 13.38
CA PRO A 197 10.80 -15.20 13.14
C PRO A 197 11.64 -13.92 13.16
N GLU A 198 12.98 -14.05 13.11
CA GLU A 198 13.89 -12.89 13.10
C GLU A 198 13.60 -11.94 11.94
N LEU A 199 13.61 -10.63 12.23
CA LEU A 199 13.26 -9.58 11.29
C LEU A 199 14.33 -8.49 11.25
N ALA A 200 15.03 -8.39 10.12
CA ALA A 200 16.08 -7.39 9.91
C ALA A 200 15.51 -6.05 9.41
N CYS A 201 15.17 -5.15 10.34
CA CYS A 201 14.78 -3.77 10.01
C CYS A 201 16.00 -2.88 9.76
N LYS A 202 15.87 -1.92 8.83
CA LYS A 202 16.90 -0.88 8.61
C LYS A 202 16.45 0.44 9.24
N PHE A 203 17.38 1.17 9.87
CA PHE A 203 17.09 2.43 10.56
C PHE A 203 17.90 3.57 9.96
N GLU A 204 17.26 4.71 9.71
CA GLU A 204 17.92 5.94 9.29
C GLU A 204 17.48 7.11 10.18
N VAL A 205 18.43 7.94 10.59
CA VAL A 205 18.14 9.18 11.30
C VAL A 205 18.07 10.30 10.28
N GLN A 206 16.91 10.94 10.21
CA GLN A 206 16.66 12.07 9.32
C GLN A 206 16.35 13.32 10.16
N GLU A 207 16.56 14.49 9.57
CA GLU A 207 16.30 15.77 10.21
C GLU A 207 15.29 16.57 9.38
N THR A 208 14.23 17.04 10.05
CA THR A 208 13.17 17.87 9.46
C THR A 208 12.81 18.96 10.47
N GLU A 209 12.69 20.20 10.02
CA GLU A 209 12.43 21.38 10.87
C GLU A 209 13.34 21.47 12.13
N GLY A 210 14.61 21.07 12.00
CA GLY A 210 15.59 21.05 13.10
C GLY A 210 15.33 19.96 14.16
N LYS A 211 14.44 19.01 13.88
CA LYS A 211 14.11 17.86 14.74
C LYS A 211 14.61 16.57 14.12
N LYS A 212 15.21 15.72 14.95
CA LYS A 212 15.66 14.38 14.55
C LYS A 212 14.49 13.41 14.61
N VAL A 213 14.26 12.70 13.51
CA VAL A 213 13.24 11.68 13.32
C VAL A 213 13.94 10.37 12.98
N ILE A 214 13.40 9.25 13.45
CA ILE A 214 13.91 7.92 13.06
C ILE A 214 12.96 7.35 12.02
N GLN A 215 13.49 7.02 10.85
CA GLN A 215 12.82 6.26 9.82
C GLN A 215 13.20 4.79 9.98
N VAL A 216 12.22 3.92 10.17
CA VAL A 216 12.38 2.47 10.21
C VAL A 216 11.85 1.90 8.91
N MET A 217 12.68 1.18 8.17
CA MET A 217 12.32 0.46 6.96
C MET A 217 12.13 -1.01 7.31
N ILE A 218 10.89 -1.47 7.19
CA ILE A 218 10.49 -2.84 7.51
C ILE A 218 10.36 -3.60 6.18
N PRO A 219 11.14 -4.68 5.98
CA PRO A 219 10.99 -5.50 4.79
C PRO A 219 9.69 -6.30 4.84
N LYS A 220 9.26 -6.79 3.67
CA LYS A 220 8.30 -7.90 3.64
C LYS A 220 8.95 -9.12 4.28
N GLY A 221 8.22 -9.78 5.17
CA GLY A 221 8.67 -11.00 5.81
C GLY A 221 8.79 -12.15 4.81
N GLU A 222 9.86 -12.94 4.95
CA GLU A 222 10.08 -14.11 4.08
C GLU A 222 9.42 -15.37 4.63
N ASP A 223 9.20 -15.44 5.94
CA ASP A 223 8.56 -16.57 6.62
C ASP A 223 7.35 -16.14 7.47
N PRO A 224 6.27 -15.61 6.86
CA PRO A 224 5.06 -15.29 7.61
C PRO A 224 4.32 -16.59 8.03
N PRO A 225 3.68 -16.59 9.22
CA PRO A 225 3.38 -15.41 10.03
C PRO A 225 4.48 -15.05 11.04
N TYR A 226 4.84 -13.77 11.06
CA TYR A 226 5.57 -13.13 12.14
C TYR A 226 4.61 -12.86 13.31
N ALA A 227 5.07 -13.12 14.53
CA ALA A 227 4.30 -12.96 15.75
C ALA A 227 5.06 -12.13 16.78
N VAL A 228 4.33 -11.31 17.54
CA VAL A 228 4.82 -10.60 18.73
C VAL A 228 4.57 -11.47 19.97
N ASP A 229 5.58 -11.62 20.82
CA ASP A 229 5.56 -12.46 22.02
C ASP A 229 5.04 -13.89 21.70
N ASP A 230 5.54 -14.48 20.61
CA ASP A 230 5.27 -15.84 20.09
C ASP A 230 3.86 -16.15 19.55
N ASN A 231 2.82 -15.39 19.93
CA ASN A 231 1.45 -15.76 19.55
C ASN A 231 0.57 -14.61 19.02
N LYS A 232 1.02 -13.36 19.09
CA LYS A 232 0.22 -12.21 18.65
C LYS A 232 0.62 -11.83 17.25
N ILE A 233 -0.12 -12.36 16.29
CA ILE A 233 0.07 -12.04 14.88
C ILE A 233 -0.71 -10.76 14.58
N TYR A 234 -0.05 -9.78 13.97
CA TYR A 234 -0.65 -8.53 13.55
C TYR A 234 -0.71 -8.44 12.04
N LEU A 235 -1.77 -7.82 11.52
CA LEU A 235 -1.93 -7.51 10.11
C LEU A 235 -2.32 -6.03 9.97
N ARG A 236 -1.81 -5.40 8.92
CA ARG A 236 -2.17 -4.04 8.56
C ARG A 236 -3.31 -4.07 7.54
N THR A 237 -4.40 -3.38 7.85
CA THR A 237 -5.55 -3.17 6.96
C THR A 237 -5.74 -1.68 6.79
N GLU A 238 -5.64 -1.17 5.55
CA GLU A 238 -5.68 0.28 5.26
C GLU A 238 -4.61 1.04 6.06
N SER A 239 -5.00 1.85 7.05
CA SER A 239 -4.12 2.62 7.92
C SER A 239 -4.12 2.11 9.37
N GLU A 240 -4.63 0.90 9.59
CA GLU A 240 -4.81 0.32 10.92
C GLU A 240 -4.08 -1.00 11.08
N THR A 241 -3.44 -1.14 12.22
CA THR A 241 -2.86 -2.40 12.67
C THR A 241 -3.80 -3.08 13.65
N GLY A 242 -4.11 -4.35 13.40
CA GLY A 242 -4.96 -5.16 14.28
C GLY A 242 -4.48 -6.59 14.39
N MET A 243 -4.89 -7.28 15.46
CA MET A 243 -4.58 -8.71 15.62
C MET A 243 -5.25 -9.52 14.52
N ALA A 244 -4.47 -10.39 13.88
CA ALA A 244 -4.93 -11.29 12.84
C ALA A 244 -5.97 -12.28 13.40
N VAL A 245 -7.06 -12.45 12.67
CA VAL A 245 -8.08 -13.46 12.98
C VAL A 245 -7.68 -14.81 12.40
N ARG A 246 -8.30 -15.88 12.89
CA ARG A 246 -8.00 -17.26 12.46
C ARG A 246 -7.92 -17.42 10.95
N ASP A 247 -8.90 -16.91 10.21
CA ASP A 247 -8.98 -17.13 8.76
C ASP A 247 -7.85 -16.38 8.02
N GLU A 248 -7.48 -15.17 8.45
CA GLU A 248 -6.31 -14.44 7.93
C GLU A 248 -5.01 -15.20 8.21
N ILE A 249 -4.85 -15.78 9.42
CA ILE A 249 -3.67 -16.58 9.77
C ILE A 249 -3.55 -17.82 8.88
N VAL A 250 -4.67 -18.53 8.69
CA VAL A 250 -4.70 -19.71 7.82
C VAL A 250 -4.35 -19.34 6.38
N GLU A 251 -4.84 -18.20 5.90
CA GLU A 251 -4.54 -17.71 4.55
C GLU A 251 -3.06 -17.34 4.40
N MET A 252 -2.46 -16.61 5.36
CA MET A 252 -1.03 -16.30 5.37
C MET A 252 -0.17 -17.56 5.28
N VAL A 253 -0.47 -18.57 6.11
CA VAL A 253 0.27 -19.84 6.11
C VAL A 253 0.14 -20.58 4.77
N ARG A 254 -1.03 -20.54 4.14
CA ARG A 254 -1.25 -21.15 2.81
C ARG A 254 -0.47 -20.42 1.72
N GLN A 255 -0.46 -19.09 1.76
CA GLN A 255 0.30 -18.27 0.80
C GLN A 255 1.81 -18.51 0.92
N SER A 256 2.34 -18.62 2.15
CA SER A 256 3.76 -18.93 2.40
C SER A 256 4.16 -20.27 1.79
N LYS A 257 3.33 -21.32 1.95
CA LYS A 257 3.59 -22.66 1.40
C LYS A 257 3.64 -22.66 -0.13
N ASN A 258 2.65 -22.02 -0.77
CA ASN A 258 2.61 -21.94 -2.23
C ASN A 258 3.84 -21.21 -2.80
N LYS A 259 4.39 -20.22 -2.07
CA LYS A 259 5.60 -19.48 -2.48
C LYS A 259 6.86 -20.36 -2.39
N GLN A 260 6.97 -21.23 -1.37
CA GLN A 260 8.11 -22.14 -1.21
C GLN A 260 8.13 -23.26 -2.26
N ASP A 261 6.95 -23.77 -2.66
CA ASP A 261 6.84 -24.82 -3.67
C ASP A 261 7.24 -24.34 -5.08
N HIS A 262 6.99 -23.06 -5.41
CA HIS A 262 7.39 -22.48 -6.69
C HIS A 262 8.90 -22.19 -6.82
N VAL A 263 9.61 -21.96 -5.71
CA VAL A 263 11.07 -21.70 -5.73
C VAL A 263 11.88 -23.01 -5.85
N SER A 264 11.31 -24.14 -5.44
CA SER A 264 11.99 -25.45 -5.47
C SER A 264 11.88 -26.18 -6.83
N GLY A 265 11.14 -25.62 -7.80
CA GLY A 265 10.80 -26.29 -9.08
C GLY A 265 11.44 -25.76 -10.35
N SER A 266 12.27 -24.71 -10.33
CA SER A 266 12.78 -24.06 -11.55
C SER A 266 14.31 -24.13 -11.68
N SER A 267 14.83 -25.35 -11.82
CA SER A 267 16.14 -25.56 -12.45
C SER A 267 15.93 -26.00 -13.90
N GLN A 268 16.29 -25.11 -14.83
CA GLN A 268 16.31 -25.25 -16.30
C GLN A 268 15.02 -24.89 -17.06
N SER A 269 14.93 -23.63 -17.46
CA SER A 269 14.58 -23.29 -18.85
C SER A 269 15.26 -21.98 -19.24
N GLY A 270 16.12 -22.03 -20.25
CA GLY A 270 16.75 -20.86 -20.83
C GLY A 270 15.71 -19.96 -21.53
N PRO A 271 16.07 -18.70 -21.84
CA PRO A 271 15.14 -17.75 -22.42
C PRO A 271 14.70 -18.22 -23.82
N LEU A 272 13.41 -18.51 -23.98
CA LEU A 272 12.80 -18.71 -25.29
C LEU A 272 12.52 -17.35 -25.95
N PRO A 273 12.68 -17.24 -27.28
CA PRO A 273 12.50 -15.98 -27.99
C PRO A 273 11.01 -15.58 -28.01
N ILE A 274 10.77 -14.29 -27.76
CA ILE A 274 9.46 -13.64 -27.82
C ILE A 274 9.01 -13.61 -29.28
N PHE A 275 8.11 -14.51 -29.66
CA PHE A 275 7.23 -14.31 -30.81
C PHE A 275 5.86 -13.86 -30.30
N ALA A 276 5.36 -12.82 -30.93
CA ALA A 276 4.03 -12.28 -30.70
C ALA A 276 2.96 -13.30 -31.05
N SER A 277 2.09 -13.61 -30.10
CA SER A 277 0.73 -14.05 -30.39
C SER A 277 -0.19 -13.60 -29.27
N LYS A 278 -1.35 -13.08 -29.68
CA LYS A 278 -2.58 -13.05 -28.89
C LYS A 278 -2.75 -14.40 -28.19
N ASP A 279 -3.37 -14.39 -27.02
CA ASP A 279 -3.54 -15.51 -26.08
C ASP A 279 -2.57 -15.41 -24.89
N ALA A 280 -2.72 -14.34 -24.12
CA ALA A 280 -2.29 -14.24 -22.73
C ALA A 280 -3.52 -14.09 -21.83
N ASP A 281 -4.49 -14.98 -22.02
CA ASP A 281 -5.42 -15.38 -20.97
C ASP A 281 -4.99 -16.76 -20.51
N VAL A 282 -5.27 -17.10 -19.26
CA VAL A 282 -4.87 -18.35 -18.57
C VAL A 282 -3.48 -18.29 -17.90
N LEU A 283 -3.35 -17.43 -16.89
CA LEU A 283 -2.70 -17.77 -15.61
C LEU A 283 -3.31 -16.91 -14.49
N ALA A 284 -4.62 -17.05 -14.29
CA ALA A 284 -5.27 -16.71 -13.03
C ALA A 284 -5.97 -17.98 -12.58
N VAL A 285 -5.51 -18.56 -11.47
CA VAL A 285 -6.28 -19.57 -10.75
C VAL A 285 -7.50 -18.82 -10.20
N LYS A 286 -8.58 -18.79 -11.00
CA LYS A 286 -9.89 -18.32 -10.56
C LYS A 286 -10.53 -19.43 -9.75
N ASP A 287 -10.93 -19.08 -8.54
CA ASP A 287 -11.93 -19.82 -7.78
C ASP A 287 -13.21 -19.89 -8.63
N ASP A 288 -13.86 -21.05 -8.64
CA ASP A 288 -14.96 -21.43 -9.53
C ASP A 288 -16.28 -20.75 -9.10
N SER A 289 -16.34 -19.42 -9.24
CA SER A 289 -17.58 -18.66 -9.22
C SER A 289 -17.71 -17.85 -10.51
N LEU A 290 -18.88 -17.95 -11.13
CA LEU A 290 -19.31 -17.21 -12.33
C LEU A 290 -18.74 -15.78 -12.37
N PRO A 291 -18.31 -15.26 -13.52
CA PRO A 291 -17.86 -13.88 -13.60
C PRO A 291 -19.03 -12.96 -13.20
N ASP A 292 -18.93 -12.35 -12.01
CA ASP A 292 -19.76 -11.20 -11.66
C ASP A 292 -19.62 -10.19 -12.80
N GLU A 293 -20.74 -9.77 -13.39
CA GLU A 293 -20.80 -8.92 -14.58
C GLU A 293 -20.15 -7.53 -14.36
N PHE A 294 -19.78 -7.21 -13.11
CA PHE A 294 -19.05 -6.02 -12.72
C PHE A 294 -18.01 -6.32 -11.63
N ASP A 295 -16.79 -5.81 -11.83
CA ASP A 295 -15.74 -5.88 -10.82
C ASP A 295 -16.11 -5.05 -9.57
N PRO A 296 -15.97 -5.62 -8.36
CA PRO A 296 -16.20 -4.87 -7.12
C PRO A 296 -15.13 -3.79 -6.93
N PRO A 297 -15.38 -2.75 -6.10
CA PRO A 297 -14.34 -1.81 -5.69
C PRO A 297 -13.15 -2.54 -5.06
N LYS A 298 -11.97 -1.92 -5.06
CA LYS A 298 -10.70 -2.58 -4.68
C LYS A 298 -10.12 -2.14 -3.33
N THR A 299 -10.79 -1.23 -2.64
CA THR A 299 -10.48 -0.85 -1.25
C THR A 299 -11.75 -0.91 -0.43
N GLY A 300 -11.60 -0.93 0.90
CA GLY A 300 -12.73 -1.11 1.80
C GLY A 300 -13.09 -2.59 1.98
N VAL A 301 -14.30 -2.83 2.45
CA VAL A 301 -14.78 -4.17 2.80
C VAL A 301 -16.20 -4.44 2.33
N GLU A 302 -16.47 -5.69 1.98
CA GLU A 302 -17.80 -6.19 1.66
C GLU A 302 -18.36 -7.00 2.84
N VAL A 303 -19.59 -6.70 3.26
CA VAL A 303 -20.32 -7.55 4.21
C VAL A 303 -21.13 -8.56 3.40
N MET A 304 -20.65 -9.80 3.33
CA MET A 304 -21.22 -10.84 2.46
C MET A 304 -22.48 -11.47 3.05
N SER A 305 -22.47 -11.74 4.35
CA SER A 305 -23.59 -12.43 5.00
C SER A 305 -23.61 -12.20 6.51
N VAL A 306 -24.79 -12.40 7.09
CA VAL A 306 -25.01 -12.44 8.53
C VAL A 306 -25.68 -13.75 8.90
N THR A 307 -25.18 -14.40 9.95
CA THR A 307 -25.76 -15.62 10.52
C THR A 307 -25.98 -15.42 12.00
N LYS A 308 -27.17 -15.73 12.50
CA LYS A 308 -27.50 -15.62 13.92
C LYS A 308 -27.26 -16.97 14.61
N ARG A 309 -26.43 -16.98 15.65
CA ARG A 309 -26.17 -18.18 16.49
C ARG A 309 -26.18 -17.78 17.95
N GLY A 310 -26.93 -18.50 18.78
CA GLY A 310 -27.01 -18.20 20.22
C GLY A 310 -27.50 -16.80 20.57
N GLY A 311 -28.28 -16.15 19.68
CA GLY A 311 -28.75 -14.78 19.87
C GLY A 311 -27.80 -13.69 19.38
N GLU A 312 -26.53 -14.00 19.08
CA GLU A 312 -25.55 -13.07 18.53
C GLU A 312 -25.47 -13.16 16.99
N ASN A 313 -25.23 -12.01 16.35
CA ASN A 313 -25.02 -11.92 14.91
C ASN A 313 -23.54 -12.11 14.58
N TYR A 314 -23.25 -13.06 13.70
CA TYR A 314 -21.94 -13.32 13.13
C TYR A 314 -21.93 -12.92 11.67
N PHE A 315 -20.96 -12.11 11.28
CA PHE A 315 -20.81 -11.58 9.94
C PHE A 315 -19.69 -12.29 9.20
N THR A 316 -19.84 -12.42 7.89
CA THR A 316 -18.77 -12.76 6.96
C THR A 316 -18.37 -11.50 6.23
N VAL A 317 -17.09 -11.13 6.33
CA VAL A 317 -16.54 -9.90 5.73
C VAL A 317 -15.45 -10.27 4.75
N ARG A 318 -15.45 -9.64 3.58
CA ARG A 318 -14.39 -9.78 2.57
C ARG A 318 -13.60 -8.47 2.49
N ASP A 319 -12.28 -8.57 2.60
CA ASP A 319 -11.37 -7.46 2.30
C ASP A 319 -11.23 -7.33 0.77
N LEU A 320 -11.51 -6.15 0.24
CA LEU A 320 -11.58 -5.92 -1.20
C LEU A 320 -10.21 -5.80 -1.87
N ARG A 321 -9.12 -5.69 -1.09
CA ARG A 321 -7.77 -5.49 -1.61
C ARG A 321 -7.11 -6.79 -2.03
N ASN A 322 -7.26 -7.81 -1.20
CA ASN A 322 -6.64 -9.12 -1.37
C ASN A 322 -7.69 -10.23 -1.57
N GLY A 323 -8.98 -9.92 -1.41
CA GLY A 323 -10.07 -10.89 -1.53
C GLY A 323 -10.24 -11.79 -0.31
N SER A 324 -9.48 -11.59 0.76
CA SER A 324 -9.51 -12.43 1.95
C SER A 324 -10.89 -12.40 2.60
N VAL A 325 -11.44 -13.58 2.88
CA VAL A 325 -12.78 -13.74 3.47
C VAL A 325 -12.65 -14.21 4.91
N VAL A 326 -13.16 -13.41 5.83
CA VAL A 326 -13.16 -13.70 7.27
C VAL A 326 -14.57 -14.03 7.74
N LYS A 327 -14.72 -15.21 8.31
CA LYS A 327 -15.99 -15.69 8.86
C LYS A 327 -16.05 -15.44 10.37
N ASN A 328 -17.27 -15.47 10.90
CA ASN A 328 -17.54 -15.41 12.34
C ASN A 328 -17.14 -14.08 13.01
N VAL A 329 -17.14 -12.96 12.28
CA VAL A 329 -16.84 -11.64 12.83
C VAL A 329 -18.03 -11.13 13.63
N THR A 330 -17.82 -10.63 14.83
CA THR A 330 -18.86 -9.97 15.64
C THR A 330 -18.63 -8.46 15.71
N LEU A 331 -19.63 -7.70 16.14
CA LEU A 331 -19.45 -6.26 16.38
C LEU A 331 -18.37 -5.99 17.46
N LYS A 332 -18.22 -6.89 18.44
CA LYS A 332 -17.20 -6.77 19.51
C LYS A 332 -15.80 -7.16 19.04
N SER A 333 -15.68 -8.13 18.13
CA SER A 333 -14.39 -8.66 17.66
C SER A 333 -13.89 -7.96 16.39
N SER A 334 -14.61 -6.97 15.87
CA SER A 334 -14.29 -6.31 14.60
C SER A 334 -13.34 -5.13 14.80
N ARG A 335 -12.38 -4.99 13.87
CA ARG A 335 -11.48 -3.81 13.75
C ARG A 335 -12.28 -2.58 13.33
N ARG A 336 -11.71 -1.36 13.36
CA ARG A 336 -12.49 -0.13 13.16
C ARG A 336 -13.25 -0.12 11.83
N LEU A 337 -12.62 -0.52 10.72
CA LEU A 337 -13.28 -0.57 9.41
C LEU A 337 -14.38 -1.64 9.35
N TRP A 338 -14.13 -2.85 9.86
CA TRP A 338 -15.13 -3.92 9.90
C TRP A 338 -16.28 -3.57 10.85
N HIS A 339 -15.96 -2.97 12.00
CA HIS A 339 -16.93 -2.50 12.99
C HIS A 339 -17.82 -1.43 12.36
N TYR A 340 -17.22 -0.51 11.62
CA TYR A 340 -17.94 0.49 10.84
C TYR A 340 -18.87 -0.17 9.82
N ALA A 341 -18.35 -1.06 8.98
CA ALA A 341 -19.11 -1.75 7.94
C ALA A 341 -20.30 -2.53 8.52
N ILE A 342 -20.05 -3.34 9.56
CA ILE A 342 -21.08 -4.11 10.27
C ILE A 342 -22.11 -3.16 10.91
N SER A 343 -21.67 -2.05 11.49
CA SER A 343 -22.57 -1.05 12.10
C SER A 343 -23.45 -0.35 11.07
N GLN A 344 -22.93 -0.05 9.87
CA GLN A 344 -23.73 0.53 8.80
C GLN A 344 -24.69 -0.52 8.21
N TYR A 345 -24.20 -1.74 7.99
CA TYR A 345 -24.99 -2.85 7.49
C TYR A 345 -26.18 -3.18 8.42
N ALA A 346 -25.96 -3.20 9.73
CA ALA A 346 -27.02 -3.44 10.72
C ALA A 346 -28.07 -2.32 10.78
N LYS A 347 -27.78 -1.13 10.24
CA LYS A 347 -28.73 0.00 10.14
C LYS A 347 -29.51 0.00 8.83
N LEU A 348 -29.21 -0.92 7.91
CA LEU A 348 -29.92 -0.97 6.65
C LEU A 348 -31.42 -1.25 6.90
N PRO A 349 -32.31 -0.48 6.27
CA PRO A 349 -33.74 -0.73 6.35
C PRO A 349 -34.08 -2.04 5.63
N ALA A 350 -35.20 -2.67 6.02
CA ALA A 350 -35.69 -3.89 5.35
C ALA A 350 -36.03 -3.69 3.86
N LYS A 351 -36.22 -2.44 3.42
CA LYS A 351 -36.48 -2.04 2.04
C LYS A 351 -35.45 -1.03 1.58
N ILE A 352 -34.63 -1.40 0.60
CA ILE A 352 -33.50 -0.58 0.12
C ILE A 352 -33.98 0.70 -0.57
N GLU A 353 -35.21 0.72 -1.07
CA GLU A 353 -35.84 1.90 -1.69
C GLU A 353 -36.02 3.08 -0.71
N SER A 354 -35.94 2.81 0.60
CA SER A 354 -36.00 3.87 1.62
C SER A 354 -34.65 4.55 1.89
N LEU A 355 -33.56 4.04 1.31
CA LEU A 355 -32.25 4.69 1.35
C LEU A 355 -32.17 5.76 0.26
N ASN A 356 -31.58 6.89 0.60
CA ASN A 356 -31.22 7.90 -0.39
C ASN A 356 -29.96 7.44 -1.13
N ILE A 357 -30.14 6.77 -2.27
CA ILE A 357 -29.06 6.21 -3.07
C ILE A 357 -29.02 6.90 -4.43
N THR A 358 -27.86 7.41 -4.81
CA THR A 358 -27.60 7.90 -6.16
C THR A 358 -27.20 6.71 -7.03
N TRP A 359 -28.10 6.27 -7.90
CA TRP A 359 -27.88 5.12 -8.78
C TRP A 359 -27.33 5.52 -10.15
N GLN A 360 -26.43 4.69 -10.69
CA GLN A 360 -25.96 4.70 -12.07
C GLN A 360 -25.91 3.25 -12.57
N GLY A 361 -26.86 2.87 -13.41
CA GLY A 361 -27.06 1.47 -13.77
C GLY A 361 -27.35 0.60 -12.54
N ASP A 362 -26.60 -0.49 -12.38
CA ASP A 362 -26.71 -1.40 -11.24
C ASP A 362 -25.86 -1.00 -10.04
N GLN A 363 -25.12 0.10 -10.13
CA GLN A 363 -24.24 0.57 -9.05
C GLN A 363 -24.81 1.82 -8.40
N GLY A 364 -24.59 1.98 -7.10
CA GLY A 364 -25.16 3.09 -6.34
C GLY A 364 -24.23 3.61 -5.25
N LEU A 365 -24.29 4.93 -5.04
CA LEU A 365 -23.62 5.62 -3.94
C LEU A 365 -24.62 5.82 -2.79
N VAL A 366 -24.32 5.24 -1.62
CA VAL A 366 -25.16 5.32 -0.42
C VAL A 366 -24.75 6.49 0.46
N SER A 367 -23.44 6.66 0.70
CA SER A 367 -22.94 7.80 1.45
C SER A 367 -21.48 8.11 1.12
N SER A 368 -21.09 9.36 1.31
CA SER A 368 -19.68 9.79 1.24
C SER A 368 -19.32 10.51 2.54
N LYS A 369 -18.10 10.27 3.03
CA LYS A 369 -17.58 10.88 4.25
C LYS A 369 -16.16 11.36 4.03
N LYS A 370 -15.92 12.64 4.32
CA LYS A 370 -14.59 13.24 4.27
C LYS A 370 -13.94 13.17 5.65
N ARG A 371 -12.72 12.64 5.73
CA ARG A 371 -11.87 12.61 6.93
C ARG A 371 -10.48 13.16 6.56
N GLY A 372 -10.22 14.40 6.94
CA GLY A 372 -8.99 15.10 6.55
C GLY A 372 -8.89 15.23 5.03
N ASN A 373 -7.80 14.69 4.46
CA ASN A 373 -7.55 14.67 3.02
C ASN A 373 -8.19 13.48 2.28
N TYR A 374 -8.82 12.55 2.99
CA TYR A 374 -9.39 11.35 2.37
C TYR A 374 -10.91 11.40 2.35
N THR A 375 -11.48 10.92 1.25
CA THR A 375 -12.90 10.64 1.13
C THR A 375 -13.10 9.12 1.10
N SER A 376 -14.02 8.64 1.92
CA SER A 376 -14.48 7.25 1.91
C SER A 376 -15.95 7.19 1.48
N TYR A 377 -16.28 6.19 0.67
CA TYR A 377 -17.60 5.96 0.09
C TYR A 377 -18.19 4.65 0.59
N ASP A 378 -19.49 4.66 0.83
CA ASP A 378 -20.29 3.46 1.01
C ASP A 378 -21.10 3.25 -0.27
N LEU A 379 -20.91 2.09 -0.89
CA LEU A 379 -21.41 1.75 -2.21
C LEU A 379 -22.32 0.52 -2.13
N ILE A 380 -23.23 0.42 -3.09
CA ILE A 380 -24.15 -0.70 -3.23
C ILE A 380 -24.20 -1.13 -4.69
N GLN A 381 -24.37 -2.43 -4.94
CA GLN A 381 -24.53 -2.97 -6.28
C GLN A 381 -25.74 -3.91 -6.31
N ARG A 382 -26.54 -3.81 -7.37
CA ARG A 382 -27.60 -4.76 -7.71
C ARG A 382 -26.99 -5.96 -8.42
N THR A 383 -27.42 -7.14 -8.04
CA THR A 383 -27.06 -8.42 -8.63
C THR A 383 -28.33 -9.23 -8.88
N SER A 384 -28.24 -10.33 -9.63
CA SER A 384 -29.38 -11.25 -9.82
C SER A 384 -29.93 -11.78 -8.50
N ASP A 385 -29.07 -11.90 -7.49
CA ASP A 385 -29.34 -12.60 -6.23
C ASP A 385 -29.59 -11.62 -5.06
N GLY A 386 -29.64 -10.32 -5.33
CA GLY A 386 -29.88 -9.28 -4.32
C GLY A 386 -28.89 -8.12 -4.42
N TYR A 387 -28.36 -7.69 -3.28
CA TYR A 387 -27.50 -6.51 -3.20
C TYR A 387 -26.17 -6.81 -2.53
N ARG A 388 -25.09 -6.29 -3.11
CA ARG A 388 -23.76 -6.29 -2.51
C ARG A 388 -23.51 -4.93 -1.88
N HIS A 389 -22.95 -4.92 -0.67
CA HIS A 389 -22.71 -3.72 0.11
C HIS A 389 -21.22 -3.56 0.40
N PHE A 390 -20.65 -2.43 -0.06
CA PHE A 390 -19.24 -2.11 0.09
C PHE A 390 -19.09 -0.88 0.99
N TYR A 391 -18.20 -0.95 1.98
CA TYR A 391 -18.07 0.08 3.01
C TYR A 391 -16.64 0.59 3.12
N GLY A 392 -16.53 1.90 3.37
CA GLY A 392 -15.24 2.56 3.56
C GLY A 392 -14.32 2.47 2.34
N VAL A 393 -14.90 2.41 1.15
CA VAL A 393 -14.16 2.39 -0.12
C VAL A 393 -13.47 3.74 -0.28
N THR A 394 -12.15 3.74 -0.34
CA THR A 394 -11.37 4.97 -0.56
C THR A 394 -11.36 5.32 -2.04
N GLU A 395 -11.09 6.59 -2.35
CA GLU A 395 -10.92 7.06 -3.72
C GLU A 395 -9.96 6.16 -4.55
N ASP A 396 -8.93 5.58 -3.93
CA ASP A 396 -7.96 4.72 -4.61
C ASP A 396 -8.50 3.38 -5.10
N GLY A 397 -9.57 2.86 -4.49
CA GLY A 397 -10.23 1.62 -4.90
C GLY A 397 -11.35 1.81 -5.92
N ILE A 398 -11.67 3.06 -6.26
CA ILE A 398 -12.64 3.41 -7.30
C ILE A 398 -11.98 3.29 -8.67
N HIS A 399 -12.60 2.51 -9.55
CA HIS A 399 -12.14 2.23 -10.90
C HIS A 399 -13.30 1.75 -11.79
N GLY A 400 -13.11 1.78 -13.11
CA GLY A 400 -14.08 1.24 -14.06
C GLY A 400 -15.44 1.94 -13.96
N SER A 401 -16.53 1.18 -13.95
CA SER A 401 -17.89 1.73 -13.90
C SER A 401 -18.20 2.51 -12.61
N TRP A 402 -17.44 2.27 -11.53
CA TRP A 402 -17.57 3.01 -10.28
C TRP A 402 -17.10 4.47 -10.35
N GLU A 403 -16.27 4.83 -11.34
CA GLU A 403 -15.75 6.22 -11.47
C GLU A 403 -16.86 7.23 -11.78
N GLY A 404 -17.90 6.82 -12.51
CA GLY A 404 -19.02 7.69 -12.87
C GLY A 404 -19.88 8.13 -11.68
N LEU A 405 -19.87 7.34 -10.59
CA LEU A 405 -20.72 7.57 -9.41
C LEU A 405 -20.21 8.67 -8.48
N ILE A 406 -18.94 9.06 -8.60
CA ILE A 406 -18.23 9.90 -7.64
C ILE A 406 -17.85 11.27 -8.23
N GLN A 407 -18.13 11.49 -9.53
CA GLN A 407 -17.87 12.75 -10.23
C GLN A 407 -18.86 13.87 -9.90
#